data_AF-S0JP97-F1
#
_entry.id   AF-S0JP97-F1
#
_cell.length_a   1.000
_cell.length_b   1.000
_cell.length_c   1.000
_cell.angle_alpha   90.00
_cell.angle_beta   90.00
_cell.angle_gamma   90.00
#
_symmetry.space_group_name_H-M   'P 1'
#
loop_
_entity.id
_entity.type
_entity.pdbx_description
1 polymer ?
#
loop_
_entity_poly.entity_id
_entity_poly.type
_entity_poly.pdbx_seq_one_letter_code
_entity_poly.pdbx_strand_id
1 'polypeptide(L)'
;MKTGLLEVMEQVRIYFKENLPKYTVLKIRKKSYHPDDSHLYMVAAEKDDGTYAVWTCWNQKLKSLNHGHYGLQSKEDCEKVMDEFYYSGDSG
;
A
#
# COMPACT_ATOMS: atom_id res chain seq x y z
N MET A 1 -7.83 13.52 15.60
CA MET A 1 -8.11 12.34 14.76
C MET A 1 -6.83 11.54 14.57
N LYS A 2 -6.55 10.55 15.43
CA LYS A 2 -5.44 9.58 15.28
C LYS A 2 -5.92 8.20 14.78
N THR A 3 -7.22 8.06 14.52
CA THR A 3 -7.93 6.79 14.39
C THR A 3 -7.93 6.20 12.99
N GLY A 4 -7.98 7.02 11.93
CA GLY A 4 -8.16 6.50 10.55
C GLY A 4 -6.98 5.70 10.00
N LEU A 5 -5.72 6.10 10.26
CA LEU A 5 -4.56 5.36 9.77
C LEU A 5 -4.39 4.02 10.50
N LEU A 6 -4.61 3.99 11.82
CA LEU A 6 -4.52 2.77 12.62
C LEU A 6 -5.55 1.73 12.16
N GLU A 7 -6.77 2.17 11.89
CA GLU A 7 -7.83 1.30 11.35
C GLU A 7 -7.42 0.71 9.99
N VAL A 8 -6.87 1.52 9.08
CA VAL A 8 -6.39 1.04 7.78
C VAL A 8 -5.25 0.04 7.93
N MET A 9 -4.31 0.30 8.84
CA MET A 9 -3.21 -0.62 9.11
C MET A 9 -3.72 -1.98 9.61
N GLU A 10 -4.71 -1.99 10.49
CA GLU A 10 -5.33 -3.22 10.98
C GLU A 10 -6.06 -3.98 9.87
N GLN A 11 -6.89 -3.28 9.08
CA GLN A 11 -7.61 -3.87 7.94
C GLN A 11 -6.65 -4.50 6.93
N VAL A 12 -5.58 -3.81 6.55
CA VAL A 12 -4.57 -4.33 5.62
C VAL A 12 -3.89 -5.56 6.22
N ARG A 13 -3.51 -5.55 7.50
CA ARG A 13 -2.88 -6.71 8.15
C ARG A 13 -3.80 -7.94 8.18
N ILE A 14 -5.08 -7.75 8.48
CA ILE A 14 -6.08 -8.83 8.44
C ILE A 14 -6.20 -9.38 7.02
N TYR A 15 -6.37 -8.50 6.03
CA TYR A 15 -6.47 -8.91 4.63
C TYR A 15 -5.25 -9.72 4.17
N PHE A 16 -4.04 -9.29 4.52
CA PHE A 16 -2.80 -10.00 4.18
C PHE A 16 -2.74 -11.37 4.86
N LYS A 17 -3.10 -11.45 6.14
CA LYS A 17 -3.14 -12.73 6.86
C LYS A 17 -4.08 -13.75 6.20
N GLU A 18 -5.24 -13.29 5.73
CA GLU A 18 -6.27 -14.15 5.14
C GLU A 18 -5.99 -14.50 3.67
N ASN A 19 -5.47 -13.55 2.88
CA ASN A 19 -5.40 -13.67 1.42
C ASN A 19 -3.98 -13.76 0.87
N LEU A 20 -2.98 -13.24 1.61
CA LEU A 20 -1.59 -13.12 1.16
C LEU A 20 -0.61 -13.55 2.28
N PRO A 21 -0.76 -14.76 2.87
CA PRO A 21 -0.04 -15.15 4.09
C PRO A 21 1.48 -15.24 3.94
N LYS A 22 1.98 -15.28 2.70
CA LYS A 22 3.42 -15.27 2.39
C LYS A 22 4.05 -13.88 2.44
N TYR A 23 3.23 -12.84 2.59
CA TYR A 23 3.68 -11.45 2.57
C TYR A 23 3.61 -10.82 3.97
N THR A 24 4.70 -10.19 4.38
CA THR A 24 4.79 -9.36 5.58
C THR A 24 4.71 -7.90 5.19
N VAL A 25 3.69 -7.19 5.68
CA VAL A 25 3.50 -5.76 5.42
C VAL A 25 4.67 -4.95 6.02
N LEU A 26 5.33 -4.16 5.18
CA LEU A 26 6.44 -3.29 5.57
C LEU A 26 6.00 -1.85 5.77
N LYS A 27 5.23 -1.32 4.81
CA LYS A 27 4.86 0.10 4.78
C LYS A 27 3.45 0.26 4.25
N ILE A 28 2.70 1.15 4.88
CA ILE A 28 1.41 1.63 4.41
C ILE A 28 1.48 3.14 4.40
N ARG A 29 1.15 3.77 3.27
CA ARG A 29 1.06 5.23 3.15
C ARG A 29 -0.12 5.65 2.31
N LYS A 30 -0.55 6.91 2.45
CA LYS A 30 -1.61 7.47 1.58
C LYS A 30 -1.13 7.54 0.13
N LYS A 31 -2.07 7.30 -0.80
CA LYS A 31 -1.84 7.51 -2.23
C LYS A 31 -1.76 9.00 -2.57
N SER A 32 -2.59 9.82 -1.93
CA SER A 32 -2.66 11.27 -2.11
C SER A 32 -3.28 11.97 -0.89
N TYR A 33 -3.13 13.28 -0.81
CA TYR A 33 -3.91 14.14 0.08
C TYR A 33 -5.14 14.77 -0.60
N HIS A 34 -5.38 14.47 -1.89
CA HIS A 34 -6.62 14.89 -2.55
C HIS A 34 -7.85 14.29 -1.83
N PRO A 35 -8.91 15.07 -1.56
CA PRO A 35 -10.09 14.59 -0.83
C PRO A 35 -10.74 13.34 -1.43
N ASP A 36 -10.78 13.25 -2.76
CA ASP A 36 -11.39 12.10 -3.47
C ASP A 36 -10.61 10.80 -3.24
N ASP A 37 -9.28 10.90 -3.11
CA ASP A 37 -8.36 9.78 -2.89
C ASP A 37 -8.10 9.52 -1.40
N SER A 38 -8.80 10.22 -0.50
CA SER A 38 -8.57 10.13 0.95
C SER A 38 -8.70 8.72 1.52
N HIS A 39 -9.40 7.83 0.80
CA HIS A 39 -9.65 6.42 1.13
C HIS A 39 -8.69 5.44 0.45
N LEU A 40 -7.72 5.94 -0.34
CA LEU A 40 -6.76 5.16 -1.10
C LEU A 40 -5.37 5.18 -0.44
N TYR A 41 -4.79 3.99 -0.32
CA TYR A 41 -3.49 3.77 0.29
C TYR A 41 -2.60 2.93 -0.63
N MET A 42 -1.30 3.00 -0.41
CA MET A 42 -0.32 2.13 -1.03
C MET A 42 0.30 1.23 0.04
N VAL A 43 0.59 -0.01 -0.31
CA VAL A 43 1.09 -1.04 0.61
C VAL A 43 2.34 -1.68 0.02
N ALA A 44 3.45 -1.68 0.75
CA ALA A 44 4.64 -2.47 0.43
C ALA A 44 4.70 -3.66 1.37
N ALA A 45 5.11 -4.81 0.84
CA ALA A 45 5.34 -6.01 1.62
C ALA A 45 6.57 -6.76 1.12
N GLU A 46 7.19 -7.48 2.04
CA GLU A 46 8.23 -8.48 1.76
C GLU A 46 7.58 -9.84 1.68
N LYS A 47 7.97 -10.64 0.68
CA LYS A 47 7.55 -12.02 0.54
C LYS A 47 8.55 -12.93 1.26
N ASP A 48 8.09 -14.09 1.69
CA ASP A 48 8.90 -15.14 2.32
C ASP A 48 10.12 -15.61 1.50
N ASP A 49 10.11 -15.42 0.18
CA ASP A 49 11.24 -15.71 -0.72
C ASP A 49 12.29 -14.58 -0.81
N GLY A 50 12.13 -13.50 -0.03
CA GLY A 50 13.03 -12.35 0.00
C GLY A 50 12.79 -11.32 -1.10
N THR A 51 11.83 -11.55 -2.01
CA THR A 51 11.38 -10.53 -2.97
C THR A 51 10.34 -9.61 -2.35
N TYR A 52 10.07 -8.47 -2.98
CA TYR A 52 9.12 -7.48 -2.49
C TYR A 52 7.98 -7.26 -3.49
N ALA A 53 6.88 -6.74 -2.96
CA ALA A 53 5.73 -6.31 -3.75
C ALA A 53 5.16 -4.99 -3.24
N VAL A 54 4.62 -4.19 -4.16
CA VAL A 54 3.88 -2.97 -3.88
C VAL A 54 2.50 -3.07 -4.50
N TRP A 55 1.47 -2.69 -3.76
CA TRP A 55 0.16 -2.42 -4.31
C TRP A 55 -0.11 -0.94 -4.20
N THR A 56 -0.36 -0.31 -5.34
CA THR A 56 -0.55 1.16 -5.42
C THR A 56 -1.99 1.58 -5.14
N CYS A 57 -2.89 0.62 -4.83
CA CYS A 57 -4.28 0.87 -4.46
C CYS A 57 -4.82 -0.17 -3.46
N TRP A 58 -4.74 0.16 -2.18
CA TRP A 58 -5.65 -0.34 -1.15
C TRP A 58 -6.85 0.59 -1.07
N ASN A 59 -8.03 0.09 -1.39
CA ASN A 59 -9.28 0.83 -1.23
C ASN A 59 -9.89 0.49 0.15
N GLN A 60 -9.82 1.44 1.09
CA GLN A 60 -10.33 1.23 2.44
C GLN A 60 -11.84 0.92 2.48
N LYS A 61 -12.63 1.57 1.62
CA LYS A 61 -14.10 1.41 1.60
C LYS A 61 -14.50 0.01 1.12
N LEU A 62 -13.80 -0.50 0.11
CA LEU A 62 -14.07 -1.80 -0.50
C LEU A 62 -13.27 -2.94 0.14
N LYS A 63 -12.29 -2.62 1.01
CA LYS A 63 -11.36 -3.58 1.62
C LYS A 63 -10.67 -4.47 0.60
N SER A 64 -10.24 -3.86 -0.51
CA SER A 64 -9.67 -4.56 -1.67
C SER A 64 -8.29 -4.01 -2.02
N LEU A 65 -7.38 -4.90 -2.41
CA LEU A 65 -6.01 -4.59 -2.81
C LEU A 65 -5.82 -4.80 -4.31
N ASN A 66 -5.39 -3.75 -5.02
CA ASN A 66 -5.31 -3.71 -6.49
C ASN A 66 -3.98 -3.11 -6.97
N HIS A 67 -3.70 -3.26 -8.27
CA HIS A 67 -2.50 -2.71 -8.94
C HIS A 67 -1.20 -3.16 -8.26
N GLY A 68 -1.02 -4.49 -8.19
CA GLY A 68 0.18 -5.10 -7.63
C GLY A 68 1.37 -5.07 -8.58
N HIS A 69 2.53 -4.72 -8.05
CA HIS A 69 3.85 -4.76 -8.66
C HIS A 69 4.67 -5.76 -7.88
N TYR A 70 5.18 -6.81 -8.53
CA TYR A 70 5.75 -7.99 -7.87
C TYR A 70 7.20 -8.23 -8.29
N GLY A 71 7.94 -8.99 -7.48
CA GLY A 71 9.30 -9.39 -7.80
C GLY A 71 10.32 -8.25 -7.70
N LEU A 72 10.00 -7.22 -6.92
CA LEU A 72 10.91 -6.12 -6.63
C LEU A 72 12.08 -6.67 -5.79
N GLN A 73 13.30 -6.17 -6.03
CA GLN A 73 14.52 -6.77 -5.46
C GLN A 73 14.98 -6.06 -4.18
N SER A 74 14.42 -4.87 -3.90
CA SER A 74 14.81 -4.08 -2.75
C SER A 74 13.67 -3.22 -2.20
N LYS A 75 13.84 -2.76 -0.95
CA LYS A 75 12.95 -1.76 -0.35
C LYS A 75 13.02 -0.43 -1.10
N GLU A 76 14.15 -0.09 -1.70
CA GLU A 76 14.31 1.12 -2.52
C GLU A 76 13.45 1.06 -3.78
N ASP A 77 13.38 -0.09 -4.45
CA ASP A 77 12.49 -0.28 -5.61
C ASP A 77 11.02 -0.11 -5.21
N CYS A 78 10.63 -0.57 -4.01
CA CYS A 78 9.30 -0.32 -3.47
C CYS A 78 9.02 1.17 -3.28
N GLU A 79 9.98 1.93 -2.75
CA GLU A 79 9.82 3.38 -2.57
C GLU A 79 9.68 4.09 -3.92
N LYS A 80 10.52 3.73 -4.91
CA LYS A 80 10.44 4.28 -6.28
C LYS A 80 9.07 4.08 -6.90
N VAL A 81 8.55 2.85 -6.85
CA VAL A 81 7.19 2.55 -7.36
C VAL A 81 6.15 3.35 -6.60
N MET A 82 6.22 3.41 -5.28
CA MET A 82 5.23 4.18 -4.54
C MET A 82 5.33 5.69 -4.81
N ASP A 83 6.52 6.25 -5.04
CA ASP A 83 6.71 7.66 -5.36
C ASP A 83 6.18 8.01 -6.75
N GLU A 84 6.40 7.15 -7.74
CA GLU A 84 5.84 7.30 -9.09
C GLU A 84 4.30 7.37 -9.07
N PHE A 85 3.66 6.63 -8.16
CA PHE A 85 2.20 6.56 -8.04
C PHE A 85 1.62 7.49 -6.97
N TYR A 86 2.47 8.26 -6.28
CA TYR A 86 2.05 9.25 -5.31
C TYR A 86 1.59 10.53 -6.02
N TYR A 87 0.36 10.96 -5.74
CA TYR A 87 -0.17 12.19 -6.33
C TYR A 87 -0.02 13.35 -5.34
N SER A 88 0.91 14.26 -5.62
CA SER A 88 1.20 15.44 -4.79
C SER A 88 0.20 16.58 -4.96
N GLY A 89 -0.64 16.56 -6.01
CA GLY A 89 -1.59 17.64 -6.29
C GLY A 89 -1.02 18.78 -7.15
N ASP A 90 0.27 18.77 -7.49
CA ASP A 90 0.85 19.72 -8.46
C ASP A 90 0.57 19.25 -9.89
N SER A 91 -0.67 19.39 -10.31
CA SER A 91 -0.98 19.56 -11.73
C SER A 91 -0.95 21.06 -11.99
N GLY A 92 0.02 21.52 -12.77
CA GLY A 92 0.12 22.92 -13.22
C GLY A 92 -1.09 23.39 -14.03
#